data_AF-A0A662CPR1-F1
#
_entry.id   AF-A0A662CPR1-F1
#
_cell.length_a   1.000
_cell.length_b   1.000
_cell.length_c   1.000
_cell.angle_alpha   90.00
_cell.angle_beta   90.00
_cell.angle_gamma   90.00
#
_symmetry.space_group_name_H-M   'P 1'
#
loop_
_entity.id
_entity.type
_entity.pdbx_description
1 polymer ?
#
loop_
_entity_poly.entity_id
_entity_poly.type
_entity_poly.pdbx_seq_one_letter_code
_entity_poly.pdbx_strand_id
1 'polypeptide(L)'
;YHLKLSYFLVCPYVFLILVGASIPTPGMVGGFDYFSKLGLTSLYQIVPSRAVGMTIVIHAIQVAVTCLIGYAILWKEGLSLFQLKKLGEEAKK
;
A
#
# COMPACT_ATOMS: atom_id res chain seq x y z
N TYR A 1 22.31 -4.49 4.15
CA TYR A 1 21.59 -5.26 3.12
C TYR A 1 21.77 -4.57 1.77
N HIS A 2 22.69 -5.04 0.92
CA HIS A 2 22.91 -4.48 -0.43
C HIS A 2 22.03 -5.20 -1.46
N LEU A 3 20.77 -4.77 -1.60
CA LEU A 3 19.91 -5.22 -2.69
C LEU A 3 20.20 -4.35 -3.91
N LYS A 4 20.69 -4.97 -4.99
CA LYS A 4 20.85 -4.29 -6.29
C LYS A 4 19.49 -4.20 -6.95
N LEU A 5 18.72 -3.16 -6.62
CA LEU A 5 17.46 -2.87 -7.29
C LEU A 5 17.77 -2.13 -8.60
N SER A 6 17.45 -2.74 -9.73
CA SER A 6 17.50 -2.03 -11.02
C SER A 6 16.40 -0.98 -11.05
N TYR A 7 16.76 0.28 -11.29
CA TYR A 7 15.81 1.40 -11.31
C TYR A 7 14.66 1.17 -12.30
N PHE A 8 14.94 0.57 -13.45
CA PHE A 8 13.93 0.28 -14.47
C PHE A 8 12.87 -0.74 -14.02
N LEU A 9 13.21 -1.63 -13.08
CA LEU A 9 12.27 -2.62 -12.55
C LEU A 9 11.32 -2.05 -11.50
N VAL A 10 11.53 -0.80 -11.06
CA VAL A 10 10.64 -0.13 -10.11
C VAL A 10 9.27 0.10 -10.75
N CYS A 11 9.21 0.52 -12.01
CA CYS A 11 7.96 0.74 -12.72
C CYS A 11 7.07 -0.52 -12.79
N PRO A 12 7.54 -1.67 -13.32
CA PRO A 12 6.72 -2.89 -13.34
C PRO A 12 6.43 -3.41 -11.92
N TYR A 13 7.32 -3.20 -10.96
CA TYR A 13 7.05 -3.55 -9.56
C TYR A 13 5.90 -2.73 -8.97
N VAL A 14 5.92 -1.41 -9.15
CA VAL A 14 4.85 -0.50 -8.73
C VAL A 14 3.54 -0.85 -9.43
N PHE A 15 3.58 -1.17 -10.72
CA PHE A 15 2.39 -1.62 -11.45
C PHE A 15 1.76 -2.87 -10.80
N LEU A 16 2.57 -3.89 -10.47
CA LEU A 16 2.06 -5.11 -9.83
C LEU A 16 1.41 -4.84 -8.47
N ILE A 17 2.03 -4.02 -7.61
CA ILE A 17 1.45 -3.71 -6.30
C ILE A 17 0.15 -2.90 -6.43
N LEU A 18 0.03 -2.03 -7.44
CA LEU A 18 -1.19 -1.27 -7.71
C LEU A 18 -2.33 -2.18 -8.21
N VAL A 19 -2.01 -3.18 -9.05
CA VAL A 19 -2.97 -4.23 -9.43
C VAL A 19 -3.45 -4.97 -8.18
N GLY A 20 -2.54 -5.38 -7.30
CA GLY A 20 -2.89 -6.01 -6.02
C GLY A 20 -3.74 -5.12 -5.12
N ALA A 21 -3.45 -3.82 -5.07
CA ALA A 21 -4.20 -2.83 -4.29
C ALA A 21 -5.60 -2.53 -4.84
N SER A 22 -5.81 -2.73 -6.14
CA SER A 22 -7.12 -2.53 -6.79
C SER A 22 -8.15 -3.60 -6.44
N ILE A 23 -7.71 -4.73 -5.89
CA ILE A 23 -8.59 -5.78 -5.39
C ILE A 23 -9.27 -5.24 -4.12
N PRO A 24 -10.61 -5.27 -4.02
CA PRO A 24 -11.36 -4.61 -2.95
C PRO A 24 -11.30 -5.38 -1.62
N THR A 25 -10.10 -5.48 -1.04
CA THR A 25 -9.88 -6.01 0.31
C THR A 25 -9.64 -4.87 1.29
N PRO A 26 -10.11 -4.98 2.54
CA PRO A 26 -9.82 -3.99 3.58
C PRO A 26 -8.31 -3.76 3.70
N GLY A 27 -7.89 -2.50 3.58
CA GLY A 27 -6.48 -2.13 3.68
C GLY A 27 -5.57 -2.75 2.62
N MET A 28 -6.10 -3.26 1.50
CA MET A 28 -5.34 -3.91 0.42
C MET A 28 -4.64 -5.22 0.86
N VAL A 29 -4.99 -5.77 2.02
CA VAL A 29 -4.39 -7.00 2.58
C VAL A 29 -4.62 -8.19 1.66
N GLY A 30 -3.58 -9.01 1.48
CA GLY A 30 -3.58 -10.20 0.63
C GLY A 30 -3.24 -9.89 -0.82
N GLY A 31 -4.04 -9.05 -1.49
CA GLY A 31 -3.81 -8.66 -2.90
C GLY A 31 -2.48 -7.94 -3.09
N PHE A 32 -2.25 -6.88 -2.32
CA PHE A 32 -0.98 -6.16 -2.30
C PHE A 32 0.19 -7.07 -1.94
N ASP A 33 0.03 -7.92 -0.93
CA ASP A 33 1.08 -8.79 -0.41
C ASP A 33 1.52 -9.83 -1.44
N TYR A 34 0.55 -10.46 -2.10
CA TYR A 34 0.80 -11.45 -3.14
C TYR A 34 1.60 -10.86 -4.31
N PHE A 35 1.13 -9.74 -4.86
CA PHE A 35 1.77 -9.11 -6.01
C PHE A 35 3.12 -8.46 -5.67
N SER A 36 3.27 -7.93 -4.45
CA SER A 36 4.56 -7.45 -3.93
C SER A 36 5.57 -8.59 -3.83
N LYS A 37 5.20 -9.72 -3.20
CA LYS A 37 6.06 -10.90 -3.13
C LYS A 37 6.39 -11.43 -4.52
N LEU A 38 5.40 -11.51 -5.41
CA LEU A 38 5.59 -11.94 -6.79
C LEU A 38 6.64 -11.07 -7.47
N GLY A 39 6.49 -9.74 -7.46
CA GLY A 39 7.45 -8.81 -8.06
C GLY A 39 8.86 -8.89 -7.45
N LEU A 40 8.98 -9.04 -6.13
CA LEU A 40 10.28 -9.22 -5.47
C LEU A 40 10.96 -10.53 -5.89
N THR A 41 10.20 -11.62 -6.02
CA THR A 41 10.74 -12.93 -6.45
C THR A 41 11.00 -13.01 -7.95
N SER A 42 10.15 -12.43 -8.80
CA SER A 42 10.23 -12.57 -10.25
C SER A 42 11.08 -11.51 -10.93
N LEU A 43 10.97 -10.24 -10.52
CA LEU A 43 11.73 -9.14 -11.12
C LEU A 43 13.12 -9.01 -10.48
N TYR A 44 13.18 -9.12 -9.15
CA TYR A 44 14.42 -8.90 -8.40
C TYR A 44 15.11 -10.19 -7.92
N GLN A 45 14.55 -11.37 -8.24
CA GLN A 45 15.13 -12.68 -7.94
C GLN A 45 15.48 -12.84 -6.44
N ILE A 46 14.68 -12.23 -5.57
CA ILE A 46 14.85 -12.30 -4.13
C ILE A 46 14.28 -13.61 -3.62
N VAL A 47 15.02 -14.29 -2.74
CA VAL A 47 14.54 -15.53 -2.08
C VAL A 47 13.20 -15.33 -1.36
N PRO A 48 12.25 -16.29 -1.43
CA PRO A 48 10.89 -16.11 -0.95
C PRO A 48 10.76 -15.67 0.51
N SER A 49 11.59 -16.21 1.41
CA SER A 49 11.58 -15.87 2.84
C SER A 49 11.90 -14.39 3.08
N ARG A 50 12.88 -13.85 2.36
CA ARG A 50 13.24 -12.43 2.42
C ARG A 50 12.19 -11.55 1.74
N ALA A 51 11.65 -12.00 0.61
CA ALA A 51 10.60 -11.30 -0.11
C ALA A 51 9.37 -11.06 0.78
N VAL A 52 8.93 -12.07 1.55
CA VAL A 52 7.84 -11.91 2.53
C VAL A 52 8.13 -10.82 3.56
N GLY A 53 9.32 -10.82 4.16
CA GLY A 53 9.69 -9.80 5.14
C GLY A 53 9.68 -8.39 4.55
N MET A 54 10.19 -8.23 3.32
CA MET A 54 10.15 -6.94 2.63
C MET A 54 8.73 -6.53 2.24
N THR A 55 7.91 -7.45 1.75
CA THR A 55 6.49 -7.20 1.45
C THR A 55 5.77 -6.62 2.66
N ILE A 56 5.95 -7.20 3.85
CA ILE A 56 5.31 -6.72 5.08
C ILE A 56 5.73 -5.28 5.39
N VAL A 57 7.04 -4.99 5.30
CA VAL A 57 7.56 -3.63 5.56
C VAL A 57 7.03 -2.63 4.53
N ILE A 58 7.04 -2.99 3.25
CA ILE A 58 6.55 -2.16 2.15
C ILE A 58 5.05 -1.86 2.34
N HIS A 59 4.25 -2.87 2.69
CA HIS A 59 2.82 -2.71 2.97
C HIS A 59 2.60 -1.77 4.17
N ALA A 60 3.28 -2.01 5.29
CA ALA A 60 3.15 -1.19 6.49
C ALA A 60 3.48 0.28 6.21
N ILE A 61 4.55 0.55 5.45
CA ILE A 61 4.93 1.90 5.04
C ILE A 61 3.86 2.50 4.12
N GLN A 62 3.36 1.76 3.13
CA GLN A 62 2.33 2.23 2.21
C GLN A 62 1.07 2.68 2.94
N VAL A 63 0.57 1.86 3.87
CA VAL A 63 -0.63 2.17 4.67
C VAL A 63 -0.35 3.34 5.60
N ALA A 64 0.77 3.32 6.32
CA ALA A 64 1.12 4.39 7.25
C ALA A 64 1.21 5.75 6.55
N VAL A 65 1.93 5.85 5.43
CA VAL A 65 2.08 7.09 4.67
C VAL A 65 0.74 7.56 4.12
N THR A 66 -0.09 6.66 3.57
CA THR A 66 -1.41 7.02 3.05
C THR A 66 -2.32 7.55 4.16
N CYS A 67 -2.35 6.88 5.31
CA CYS A 67 -3.13 7.32 6.47
C CYS A 67 -2.65 8.67 7.01
N LEU A 68 -1.33 8.86 7.14
CA LEU A 68 -0.75 10.11 7.64
C LEU A 68 -1.09 11.29 6.72
N ILE A 69 -1.02 11.10 5.40
CA ILE A 69 -1.42 12.14 4.44
C ILE A 69 -2.91 12.46 4.60
N GLY A 70 -3.77 11.43 4.70
CA GLY A 70 -5.19 11.61 4.96
C GLY A 70 -5.44 12.43 6.23
N TYR A 71 -4.82 12.04 7.34
CA TYR A 71 -4.92 12.77 8.61
C TYR A 71 -4.42 14.21 8.53
N ALA A 72 -3.33 14.45 7.81
CA ALA A 72 -2.81 15.81 7.62
C ALA A 72 -3.79 16.69 6.84
N ILE A 73 -4.46 16.14 5.82
CA ILE A 73 -5.51 16.83 5.08
C ILE A 73 -6.71 17.14 5.99
N LEU A 74 -7.19 16.14 6.75
CA LEU A 74 -8.31 16.33 7.68
C LEU A 74 -8.02 17.40 8.74
N TRP A 75 -6.82 17.37 9.30
CA TRP A 75 -6.37 18.39 10.25
C TRP A 75 -6.41 19.78 9.62
N LYS A 76 -5.88 19.92 8.40
CA LYS A 76 -5.86 21.21 7.68
C LYS A 76 -7.27 21.74 7.40
N GLU A 77 -8.24 20.86 7.20
CA GLU A 77 -9.65 21.22 6.99
C GLU A 77 -10.44 21.41 8.30
N GLY A 78 -9.82 21.17 9.46
CA GLY A 78 -10.49 21.26 10.77
C GLY A 78 -11.56 20.19 10.97
N LEU A 79 -11.49 19.08 10.21
CA LEU A 79 -12.45 17.98 10.26
C LEU A 79 -11.96 16.87 11.17
N SER A 80 -12.84 16.43 12.08
CA SER A 80 -12.65 15.20 12.84
C SER A 80 -13.19 13.97 12.10
N LEU A 81 -12.66 12.79 12.38
CA LEU A 81 -13.16 11.52 11.82
C LEU A 81 -14.67 11.30 12.07
N PHE A 82 -15.18 11.78 13.20
CA PHE A 82 -16.60 11.68 13.55
C PHE A 82 -17.48 12.54 12.64
N GLN A 83 -17.01 13.74 12.28
CA GLN A 83 -17.71 14.61 11.34
C GLN A 83 -17.70 14.00 9.93
N LEU A 84 -16.57 13.44 9.48
CA LEU A 84 -16.52 12.70 8.21
C LEU A 84 -17.47 11.52 8.17
N LYS A 85 -17.53 10.74 9.26
CA LYS A 85 -18.47 9.62 9.37
C LYS A 85 -19.91 10.09 9.18
N LYS A 86 -20.30 11.18 9.87
CA LYS A 86 -21.65 11.75 9.78
C LYS A 86 -21.97 12.24 8.37
N LEU A 87 -21.04 12.95 7.71
CA LEU A 87 -21.21 13.39 6.32
C LEU A 87 -21.42 12.21 5.35
N GLY A 88 -20.69 11.11 5.55
CA GLY A 88 -20.84 9.90 4.73
C GLY A 88 -22.18 9.18 4.94
N GLU A 89 -22.75 9.21 6.16
CA GLU A 89 -24.07 8.67 6.45
C GLU A 89 -25.20 9.52 5.85
N GLU A 90 -25.06 10.85 5.88
CA GLU A 90 -26.02 11.78 5.28
C GLU A 90 -26.03 11.71 3.74
N ALA A 91 -24.86 11.58 3.10
CA ALA A 91 -24.76 11.46 1.64
C ALA A 91 -25.33 10.15 1.06
N LYS A 92 -25.54 9.13 1.90
CA LYS A 92 -26.10 7.83 1.51
C LYS A 92 -27.63 7.79 1.64
N LYS A 93 -28.23 8.84 2.22
CA LYS A 93 -29.67 8.96 2.47
C LYS A 93 -30.35 9.73 1.33
#